data_AF-A0A3L7QIU4-F1
#
_entry.id   AF-A0A3L7QIU4-F1
#
_cell.length_a   1.000
_cell.length_b   1.000
_cell.length_c   1.000
_cell.angle_alpha   90.00
_cell.angle_beta   90.00
_cell.angle_gamma   90.00
#
_symmetry.space_group_name_H-M   'P 1'
#
loop_
_entity.id
_entity.type
_entity.pdbx_description
1 polymer ?
#
loop_
_entity_poly.entity_id
_entity_poly.type
_entity_poly.pdbx_seq_one_letter_code
_entity_poly.pdbx_strand_id
1 'polypeptide(L)'
;MQSSLKSSKPYGSHRSGAAMVEMAVVMPVFFLVIMGIIEFGRAFMVGQLLNDAAREAARSAIITGSTNAAVMAEAQSFVNSVTSCPTADVGIAITITPAAGNPDPANNLASANKRDLCHVQVSVPFSRVSFMPGRFLAGRNLSGQAAMRHE
;
A
#
# COMPACT_ATOMS: atom_id res chain seq x y z
N MET A 1 -17.51 -57.05 59.27
CA MET A 1 -16.75 -55.89 58.78
C MET A 1 -16.85 -55.83 57.26
N GLN A 2 -17.84 -55.12 56.70
CA GLN A 2 -17.90 -54.85 55.26
C GLN A 2 -17.60 -53.36 55.05
N SER A 3 -16.40 -53.09 54.55
CA SER A 3 -15.95 -51.75 54.18
C SER A 3 -16.54 -51.41 52.80
N SER A 4 -17.60 -50.60 52.81
CA SER A 4 -18.24 -50.06 51.61
C SER A 4 -17.37 -48.96 50.99
N LEU A 5 -16.67 -49.26 49.89
CA LEU A 5 -15.94 -48.27 49.09
C LEU A 5 -16.92 -47.54 48.16
N LYS A 6 -17.21 -46.27 48.46
CA LYS A 6 -18.03 -45.38 47.64
C LYS A 6 -17.18 -44.86 46.47
N SER A 7 -17.44 -45.37 45.27
CA SER A 7 -16.85 -44.84 44.02
C SER A 7 -17.51 -43.51 43.65
N SER A 8 -16.75 -42.42 43.72
CA SER A 8 -17.11 -41.12 43.19
C SER A 8 -16.75 -41.04 41.70
N LYS A 9 -17.75 -41.06 40.82
CA LYS A 9 -17.58 -40.72 39.40
C LYS A 9 -17.24 -39.23 39.25
N PRO A 10 -16.16 -38.84 38.56
CA PRO A 10 -15.92 -37.44 38.25
C PRO A 10 -16.90 -36.98 37.17
N TYR A 11 -17.83 -36.10 37.55
CA TYR A 11 -18.60 -35.29 36.61
C TYR A 11 -17.71 -34.16 36.09
N GLY A 12 -16.86 -34.45 35.12
CA GLY A 12 -16.08 -33.43 34.43
C GLY A 12 -16.00 -33.76 32.96
N SER A 13 -16.57 -32.90 32.09
CA SER A 13 -16.11 -32.65 30.69
C SER A 13 -17.17 -32.12 29.70
N HIS A 14 -18.45 -31.96 30.04
CA HIS A 14 -19.43 -31.50 29.03
C HIS A 14 -19.30 -30.01 28.67
N ARG A 15 -18.88 -29.15 29.60
CA ARG A 15 -18.74 -27.69 29.36
C ARG A 15 -17.54 -27.34 28.48
N SER A 16 -16.46 -28.11 28.55
CA SER A 16 -15.25 -27.87 27.75
C SER A 16 -15.46 -28.21 26.27
N GLY A 17 -16.21 -29.26 25.95
CA GLY A 17 -16.55 -29.62 24.57
C GLY A 17 -17.41 -28.57 23.87
N ALA A 18 -18.44 -28.07 24.55
CA ALA A 18 -19.30 -27.00 24.04
C ALA A 18 -18.51 -25.71 23.78
N ALA A 19 -17.65 -25.30 24.71
CA ALA A 19 -16.80 -24.11 24.55
C ALA A 19 -15.86 -24.20 23.34
N MET A 20 -15.31 -25.39 23.03
CA MET A 20 -14.50 -25.57 21.81
C MET A 20 -15.32 -25.38 20.53
N VAL A 21 -16.56 -25.86 20.50
CA VAL A 21 -17.45 -25.73 19.33
C VAL A 21 -17.90 -24.27 19.16
N GLU A 22 -18.24 -23.59 20.25
CA GLU A 22 -18.56 -22.15 20.22
C GLU A 22 -17.38 -21.33 19.67
N MET A 23 -16.16 -21.59 20.14
CA MET A 23 -14.98 -20.91 19.60
C MET A 23 -14.69 -21.25 18.14
N ALA A 24 -14.93 -22.49 17.71
CA ALA A 24 -14.74 -22.88 16.32
C ALA A 24 -15.65 -22.10 15.35
N VAL A 25 -16.83 -21.67 15.81
CA VAL A 25 -17.76 -20.86 15.00
C VAL A 25 -17.40 -19.37 15.05
N VAL A 26 -16.93 -18.84 16.20
CA VAL A 26 -16.60 -17.42 16.35
C VAL A 26 -15.23 -17.06 15.73
N MET A 27 -14.24 -17.95 15.85
CA MET A 27 -12.86 -17.71 15.37
C MET A 27 -12.77 -17.28 13.90
N PRO A 28 -13.46 -17.92 12.93
CA PRO A 28 -13.39 -17.51 11.53
C PRO A 28 -13.81 -16.05 11.31
N VAL A 29 -14.91 -15.62 11.94
CA VAL A 29 -15.40 -14.23 11.84
C VAL A 29 -14.43 -13.26 12.50
N PHE A 30 -13.89 -13.63 13.67
CA PHE A 30 -12.92 -12.84 14.38
C PHE A 30 -11.63 -12.62 13.56
N PHE A 31 -11.10 -13.67 12.92
CA PHE A 31 -9.93 -13.55 12.04
C PHE A 31 -10.21 -12.71 10.80
N LEU A 32 -11.40 -12.81 10.19
CA LEU A 32 -11.77 -11.94 9.08
C LEU A 32 -11.73 -10.45 9.47
N VAL A 33 -12.21 -10.10 10.67
CA VAL A 33 -12.17 -8.72 11.17
C VAL A 33 -10.73 -8.26 11.40
N ILE A 34 -9.91 -9.07 12.08
CA ILE A 34 -8.48 -8.74 12.31
C ILE A 34 -7.76 -8.52 11.00
N MET A 35 -7.95 -9.42 10.03
CA MET A 35 -7.29 -9.31 8.75
C MET A 35 -7.76 -8.08 7.96
N GLY A 36 -9.05 -7.72 8.04
CA GLY A 36 -9.56 -6.47 7.47
C GLY A 36 -8.88 -5.24 8.06
N ILE A 37 -8.62 -5.22 9.37
CA ILE A 37 -7.88 -4.14 10.05
C ILE A 37 -6.43 -4.09 9.56
N ILE A 38 -5.76 -5.23 9.44
CA ILE A 38 -4.38 -5.33 8.96
C ILE A 38 -4.28 -4.82 7.51
N GLU A 39 -5.17 -5.25 6.63
CA GLU A 39 -5.20 -4.81 5.23
C GLU A 39 -5.47 -3.31 5.09
N PHE A 40 -6.37 -2.77 5.92
CA PHE A 40 -6.62 -1.34 5.93
C PHE A 40 -5.38 -0.55 6.38
N GLY A 41 -4.71 -1.00 7.45
CA GLY A 41 -3.46 -0.39 7.91
C GLY A 41 -2.36 -0.45 6.84
N ARG A 42 -2.24 -1.58 6.14
CA ARG A 42 -1.33 -1.76 5.01
C ARG A 42 -1.65 -0.81 3.86
N ALA A 43 -2.92 -0.68 3.47
CA ALA A 43 -3.36 0.24 2.43
C ALA A 43 -3.01 1.70 2.77
N PHE A 44 -3.27 2.10 4.01
CA PHE A 44 -2.98 3.45 4.49
C PHE A 44 -1.48 3.74 4.50
N MET A 45 -0.66 2.81 5.01
CA MET A 45 0.79 2.91 5.00
C MET A 45 1.34 3.06 3.57
N VAL A 46 0.86 2.23 2.63
CA VAL A 46 1.28 2.33 1.22
C VAL A 46 0.84 3.66 0.61
N GLY A 47 -0.36 4.15 0.93
CA GLY A 47 -0.82 5.47 0.48
C GLY A 47 0.12 6.62 0.89
N GLN A 48 0.54 6.63 2.16
CA GLN A 48 1.51 7.62 2.67
C GLN A 48 2.86 7.49 1.95
N LEU A 49 3.37 6.26 1.81
CA LEU A 49 4.61 5.98 1.11
C LEU A 49 4.58 6.49 -0.35
N LEU A 50 3.47 6.29 -1.07
CA LEU A 50 3.35 6.78 -2.45
C LEU A 50 3.36 8.31 -2.52
N ASN A 51 2.83 8.98 -1.50
CA ASN A 51 2.88 10.43 -1.41
C ASN A 51 4.31 10.94 -1.18
N ASP A 52 5.07 10.25 -0.32
CA ASP A 52 6.49 10.54 -0.10
C ASP A 52 7.31 10.26 -1.35
N ALA A 53 7.05 9.14 -2.04
CA ALA A 53 7.68 8.79 -3.32
C ALA A 53 7.41 9.86 -4.39
N ALA A 54 6.17 10.31 -4.51
CA ALA A 54 5.78 11.37 -5.45
C ALA A 54 6.49 12.69 -5.12
N ARG A 55 6.62 13.03 -3.83
CA ARG A 55 7.31 14.24 -3.39
C ARG A 55 8.81 14.20 -3.70
N GLU A 56 9.46 13.07 -3.49
CA GLU A 56 10.87 12.91 -3.83
C GLU A 56 11.08 12.97 -5.35
N ALA A 57 10.25 12.26 -6.10
CA ALA A 57 10.26 12.29 -7.56
C ALA A 57 10.02 13.71 -8.11
N ALA A 58 9.08 14.46 -7.53
CA ALA A 58 8.85 15.85 -7.90
C ALA A 58 10.06 16.75 -7.61
N ARG A 59 10.80 16.49 -6.51
CA ARG A 59 12.04 17.21 -6.21
C ARG A 59 13.14 16.90 -7.24
N SER A 60 13.29 15.63 -7.62
CA SER A 60 14.24 15.22 -8.66
C SER A 60 13.86 15.78 -10.04
N ALA A 61 12.55 15.95 -10.30
CA ALA A 61 12.02 16.48 -11.56
C ALA A 61 12.27 17.99 -11.76
N ILE A 62 12.42 18.78 -10.69
CA ILE A 62 12.64 20.23 -10.82
C ILE A 62 14.10 20.63 -11.08
N ILE A 63 15.02 19.68 -11.00
CA ILE A 63 16.45 19.91 -11.22
C ILE A 63 16.73 20.07 -12.73
N THR A 64 17.47 21.11 -13.10
CA THR A 64 17.90 21.33 -14.50
C THR A 64 18.67 20.12 -15.02
N GLY A 65 18.26 19.60 -16.17
CA GLY A 65 18.88 18.42 -16.80
C GLY A 65 18.31 17.07 -16.34
N SER A 66 17.29 17.07 -15.48
CA SER A 66 16.54 15.86 -15.14
C SER A 66 15.78 15.30 -16.34
N THR A 67 15.62 13.98 -16.39
CA THR A 67 14.89 13.28 -17.45
C THR A 67 13.77 12.44 -16.86
N ASN A 68 12.70 12.23 -17.64
CA ASN A 68 11.58 11.38 -17.21
C ASN A 68 12.07 9.98 -16.81
N ALA A 69 12.99 9.40 -17.58
CA ALA A 69 13.52 8.06 -17.31
C ALA A 69 14.24 7.99 -15.95
N ALA A 70 15.05 9.00 -15.61
CA ALA A 70 15.74 9.05 -14.33
C ALA A 70 14.76 9.17 -13.15
N VAL A 71 13.82 10.11 -13.22
CA VAL A 71 12.80 10.31 -12.17
C VAL A 71 11.91 9.08 -12.02
N MET A 72 11.52 8.46 -13.13
CA MET A 72 10.72 7.23 -13.08
C MET A 72 11.48 6.07 -12.44
N ALA A 73 12.75 5.88 -12.78
CA ALA A 73 13.58 4.83 -12.20
C ALA A 73 13.79 5.03 -10.69
N GLU A 74 14.03 6.28 -10.26
CA GLU A 74 14.18 6.63 -8.85
C GLU A 74 12.90 6.32 -8.06
N ALA A 75 11.75 6.79 -8.53
CA ALA A 75 10.47 6.54 -7.88
C ALA A 75 10.09 5.06 -7.88
N GLN A 76 10.36 4.31 -8.96
CA GLN A 76 10.17 2.86 -9.02
C GLN A 76 11.03 2.13 -7.99
N SER A 77 12.32 2.50 -7.89
CA SER A 77 13.26 1.92 -6.93
C SER A 77 12.81 2.17 -5.50
N PHE A 78 12.40 3.41 -5.19
CA PHE A 78 11.90 3.77 -3.86
C PHE A 78 10.66 2.94 -3.48
N VAL A 79 9.66 2.86 -4.36
CA VAL A 79 8.44 2.07 -4.11
C VAL A 79 8.75 0.58 -3.95
N ASN A 80 9.61 0.03 -4.81
CA ASN A 80 10.01 -1.38 -4.73
C ASN A 80 10.72 -1.69 -3.40
N SER A 81 11.58 -0.79 -2.93
CA SER A 81 12.37 -1.00 -1.70
C SER A 81 11.51 -1.16 -0.44
N VAL A 82 10.33 -0.52 -0.39
CA VAL A 82 9.45 -0.54 0.79
C VAL A 82 8.26 -1.49 0.63
N THR A 83 7.74 -1.65 -0.59
CA THR A 83 6.54 -2.46 -0.83
C THR A 83 6.83 -3.86 -1.37
N SER A 84 8.04 -4.10 -1.89
CA SER A 84 8.39 -5.29 -2.68
C SER A 84 7.53 -5.48 -3.94
N CYS A 85 6.77 -4.47 -4.35
CA CYS A 85 6.02 -4.47 -5.60
C CYS A 85 7.00 -4.46 -6.78
N PRO A 86 6.87 -5.34 -7.79
CA PRO A 86 7.69 -5.28 -8.98
C PRO A 86 7.62 -3.90 -9.64
N THR A 87 8.75 -3.37 -10.10
CA THR A 87 8.83 -2.03 -10.71
C THR A 87 7.95 -1.91 -11.96
N ALA A 88 7.72 -3.01 -12.67
CA ALA A 88 6.83 -3.07 -13.83
C ALA A 88 5.35 -2.80 -13.50
N ASP A 89 4.92 -3.01 -12.25
CA ASP A 89 3.56 -2.74 -11.80
C ASP A 89 3.42 -1.34 -11.18
N VAL A 90 4.52 -0.60 -11.03
CA VAL A 90 4.51 0.78 -10.51
C VAL A 90 4.24 1.74 -11.66
N GLY A 91 3.03 2.31 -11.68
CA GLY A 91 2.64 3.30 -12.67
C GLY A 91 3.09 4.69 -12.24
N ILE A 92 3.86 5.37 -13.09
CA ILE A 92 4.30 6.76 -12.87
C ILE A 92 3.81 7.62 -14.02
N ALA A 93 3.16 8.73 -13.69
CA ALA A 93 2.78 9.75 -14.66
C ALA A 93 3.44 11.08 -14.27
N ILE A 94 4.16 11.65 -15.22
CA ILE A 94 4.76 12.98 -15.09
C ILE A 94 3.97 13.90 -16.01
N THR A 95 3.45 14.99 -15.47
CA THR A 95 2.71 16.01 -16.20
C THR A 95 3.35 17.35 -15.93
N ILE A 96 3.64 18.12 -16.97
CA ILE A 96 4.31 19.41 -16.83
C ILE A 96 3.38 20.48 -17.37
N THR A 97 3.00 21.43 -16.52
CA THR A 97 2.18 22.57 -16.92
C THR A 97 3.10 23.77 -17.15
N PRO A 98 3.15 24.34 -18.38
CA PRO A 98 4.02 25.46 -18.68
C PRO A 98 3.62 26.71 -17.88
N ALA A 99 4.61 27.50 -17.46
CA ALA A 99 4.38 28.83 -16.93
C ALA A 99 4.00 29.81 -18.04
N ALA A 100 3.39 30.94 -17.66
CA ALA A 100 3.04 31.99 -18.62
C ALA A 100 4.29 32.48 -19.37
N GLY A 101 4.27 32.36 -20.70
CA GLY A 101 5.39 32.72 -21.58
C GLY A 101 6.33 31.58 -21.96
N ASN A 102 6.17 30.38 -21.39
CA ASN A 102 6.96 29.20 -21.75
C ASN A 102 6.23 28.37 -22.84
N PRO A 103 6.98 27.77 -23.80
CA PRO A 103 6.42 26.79 -24.72
C PRO A 103 5.99 25.51 -23.97
N ASP A 104 5.02 24.78 -24.51
CA ASP A 104 4.57 23.51 -23.93
C ASP A 104 5.71 22.46 -23.97
N PRO A 105 6.18 21.96 -22.81
CA PRO A 105 7.22 20.95 -22.74
C PRO A 105 6.72 19.53 -23.11
N ALA A 106 5.43 19.35 -23.43
CA ALA A 106 4.83 18.07 -23.83
C ALA A 106 5.10 16.93 -22.82
N ASN A 107 5.05 17.25 -21.53
CA ASN A 107 5.37 16.35 -20.42
C ASN A 107 6.80 15.78 -20.42
N ASN A 108 7.74 16.42 -21.10
CA ASN A 108 9.15 16.05 -21.09
C ASN A 108 9.97 16.97 -20.17
N LEU A 109 10.57 16.41 -19.13
CA LEU A 109 11.40 17.13 -18.16
C LEU A 109 12.66 17.75 -18.80
N ALA A 110 13.19 17.12 -19.85
CA ALA A 110 14.34 17.67 -20.57
C ALA A 110 14.02 18.97 -21.33
N SER A 111 12.74 19.26 -21.55
CA SER A 111 12.25 20.47 -22.23
C SER A 111 11.55 21.44 -21.26
N ALA A 112 11.53 21.13 -19.96
CA ALA A 112 10.94 21.98 -18.95
C ALA A 112 11.79 23.24 -18.75
N ASN A 113 11.12 24.38 -18.65
CA ASN A 113 11.73 25.68 -18.42
C ASN A 113 11.51 26.11 -16.97
N LYS A 114 12.31 27.10 -16.51
CA LYS A 114 12.13 27.71 -15.19
C LYS A 114 10.68 28.12 -14.98
N ARG A 115 10.16 27.84 -13.78
CA ARG A 115 8.79 28.12 -13.29
C ARG A 115 7.69 27.17 -13.78
N ASP A 116 7.98 26.25 -14.70
CA ASP A 116 7.03 25.22 -15.12
C ASP A 116 6.63 24.36 -13.90
N LEU A 117 5.37 23.94 -13.85
CA LEU A 117 4.87 23.12 -12.75
C LEU A 117 4.98 21.65 -13.12
N CYS A 118 5.91 20.95 -12.48
CA CYS A 118 6.11 19.51 -12.62
C CYS A 118 5.21 18.80 -11.62
N HIS A 119 4.19 18.10 -12.11
CA HIS A 119 3.29 17.25 -11.34
C HIS A 119 3.67 15.78 -11.55
N VAL A 120 3.96 15.05 -10.48
CA VAL A 120 4.32 13.64 -10.51
C VAL A 120 3.28 12.83 -9.75
N GLN A 121 2.74 11.80 -10.39
CA GLN A 121 1.86 10.81 -9.80
C GLN A 121 2.57 9.46 -9.76
N VAL A 122 2.51 8.81 -8.61
CA VAL A 122 3.01 7.44 -8.40
C VAL A 122 1.84 6.56 -8.00
N SER A 123 1.71 5.40 -8.61
CA SER A 123 0.59 4.49 -8.39
C SER A 123 1.03 3.03 -8.37
N VAL A 124 0.34 2.24 -7.55
CA VAL A 124 0.52 0.79 -7.49
C VAL A 124 -0.83 0.09 -7.38
N PRO A 125 -1.03 -1.04 -8.07
CA PRO A 125 -2.22 -1.86 -7.89
C PRO A 125 -2.21 -2.48 -6.49
N PHE A 126 -3.32 -2.36 -5.77
CA PHE A 126 -3.43 -2.85 -4.39
C PHE A 126 -3.14 -4.34 -4.26
N SER A 127 -3.50 -5.13 -5.28
CA SER A 127 -3.24 -6.57 -5.34
C SER A 127 -1.76 -6.96 -5.27
N ARG A 128 -0.83 -6.05 -5.57
CA ARG A 128 0.61 -6.31 -5.47
C ARG A 128 1.18 -6.05 -4.08
N VAL A 129 0.44 -5.35 -3.22
CA VAL A 129 0.90 -4.94 -1.89
C VAL A 129 0.05 -5.51 -0.74
N SER A 130 -1.08 -6.13 -1.08
CA SER A 130 -1.97 -6.89 -0.18
C SER A 130 -1.25 -8.09 0.44
N PHE A 131 -1.52 -8.37 1.72
CA PHE A 131 -1.04 -9.57 2.41
C PHE A 131 -2.02 -10.73 2.29
N MET A 132 -3.31 -10.45 2.11
CA MET A 132 -4.32 -11.47 1.96
C MET A 132 -4.37 -12.03 0.53
N PRO A 133 -4.40 -13.37 0.38
CA PRO A 133 -4.79 -13.99 -0.88
C PRO A 133 -6.30 -13.79 -1.09
N GLY A 134 -6.68 -12.98 -2.08
CA GLY A 134 -8.09 -12.69 -2.35
C GLY A 134 -8.31 -11.46 -3.20
N ARG A 135 -9.58 -11.09 -3.39
CA ARG A 135 -9.99 -9.93 -4.20
C ARG A 135 -10.23 -8.66 -3.37
N PHE A 136 -9.65 -8.57 -2.17
CA PHE A 136 -9.82 -7.39 -1.31
C PHE A 136 -9.25 -6.16 -2.02
N LEU A 137 -10.13 -5.19 -2.34
CA LEU A 137 -9.80 -4.01 -3.16
C LEU A 137 -9.08 -4.32 -4.50
N ALA A 138 -9.24 -5.54 -5.03
CA ALA A 138 -8.60 -5.93 -6.28
C ALA A 138 -9.12 -5.07 -7.45
N GLY A 139 -8.20 -4.64 -8.32
CA GLY A 139 -8.50 -3.71 -9.41
C GLY A 139 -8.51 -2.23 -9.01
N ARG A 140 -8.23 -1.90 -7.74
CA ARG A 140 -8.00 -0.52 -7.31
C ARG A 140 -6.51 -0.23 -7.27
N ASN A 141 -6.14 0.95 -7.77
CA ASN A 141 -4.80 1.47 -7.63
C ASN A 141 -4.76 2.41 -6.42
N LEU A 142 -3.74 2.25 -5.60
CA LEU A 142 -3.35 3.29 -4.65
C LEU A 142 -2.46 4.28 -5.40
N SER A 143 -2.61 5.57 -5.11
CA SER A 143 -1.78 6.60 -5.75
C SER A 143 -1.45 7.74 -4.79
N GLY A 144 -0.25 8.28 -4.95
CA GLY A 144 0.21 9.53 -4.35
C GLY A 144 0.62 10.52 -5.44
N GLN A 145 0.55 11.81 -5.12
CA GLN A 145 0.83 12.88 -6.07
C GLN A 145 1.54 14.03 -5.38
N ALA A 146 2.47 14.67 -6.09
CA ALA A 146 3.08 15.90 -5.65
C ALA A 146 3.38 16.79 -6.86
N ALA A 147 3.37 18.11 -6.64
CA ALA A 147 3.76 19.07 -7.66
C ALA A 147 4.78 20.07 -7.10
N MET A 148 5.79 20.39 -7.90
CA MET A 148 6.80 21.40 -7.59
C MET A 148 7.08 22.26 -8.81
N ARG A 149 7.60 23.47 -8.59
CA ARG A 149 7.98 24.37 -9.69
C ARG A 149 9.44 24.15 -10.07
N HIS A 150 9.69 24.05 -11.37
CA HIS A 150 11.01 23.89 -11.95
C HIS A 150 11.89 25.13 -11.66
N GLU A 151 13.15 24.90 -11.28
CA GLU A 151 14.05 25.96 -10.77
C GLU A 151 14.79 26.74 -11.84
#